data_AF-A0A8X6H2E5-F1
#
_entry.id   AF-A0A8X6H2E5-F1
#
_cell.length_a   1.000
_cell.length_b   1.000
_cell.length_c   1.000
_cell.angle_alpha   90.00
_cell.angle_beta   90.00
_cell.angle_gamma   90.00
#
_symmetry.space_group_name_H-M   'P 1'
#
loop_
_entity.id
_entity.type
_entity.pdbx_description
1 polymer ?
#
loop_
_entity_poly.entity_id
_entity_poly.type
_entity_poly.pdbx_seq_one_letter_code
_entity_poly.pdbx_strand_id
1 'polypeptide(L)'
;MVFYASSKGTDCKSLNECIYAGPALNPRIIDVVLRFREYEHAFCSDIQGEFLTIGIAEEDRKYLRFFWYPNEGGIKSYKFMRMTRVPFGATSNLFVLGATIKYHIRIYKEEYRETFEMLNTSLYVDDLFAGSSESVSKV
;
A
#
# COMPACT_ATOMS: atom_id res chain seq x y z
N MET A 1 1.84 -8.35 -12.45
CA MET A 1 1.56 -9.75 -12.04
C MET A 1 0.88 -9.70 -10.68
N VAL A 2 -0.31 -10.28 -10.55
CA VAL A 2 -1.06 -10.31 -9.27
C VAL A 2 -0.77 -11.63 -8.57
N PHE A 3 -0.44 -11.58 -7.28
CA PHE A 3 -0.25 -12.78 -6.47
C PHE A 3 -1.61 -13.22 -5.93
N TYR A 4 -2.10 -14.37 -6.38
CA TYR A 4 -3.44 -14.84 -6.02
C TYR A 4 -3.45 -15.48 -4.62
N ALA A 5 -3.36 -14.65 -3.58
CA ALA A 5 -3.31 -15.07 -2.17
C ALA A 5 -4.59 -15.76 -1.67
N SER A 6 -5.69 -15.62 -2.41
CA SER A 6 -6.96 -16.33 -2.16
C SER A 6 -7.00 -17.74 -2.77
N SER A 7 -5.96 -18.16 -3.52
CA SER A 7 -5.87 -19.53 -4.03
C SER A 7 -5.85 -20.54 -2.88
N LYS A 8 -6.57 -21.64 -3.03
CA LYS A 8 -6.57 -22.75 -2.08
C LYS A 8 -6.64 -24.09 -2.80
N GLY A 9 -5.94 -25.08 -2.24
CA GLY A 9 -6.11 -26.48 -2.63
C GLY A 9 -7.37 -27.08 -2.00
N THR A 10 -7.74 -28.28 -2.44
CA THR A 10 -8.80 -29.07 -1.80
C THR A 10 -8.48 -29.25 -0.31
N ASP A 11 -9.42 -28.90 0.55
CA ASP A 11 -9.31 -28.96 2.01
C ASP A 11 -8.16 -28.15 2.64
N CYS A 12 -7.60 -27.17 1.91
CA CYS A 12 -6.57 -26.26 2.40
C CYS A 12 -7.12 -24.85 2.63
N LYS A 13 -6.46 -24.11 3.54
CA LYS A 13 -6.68 -22.66 3.69
C LYS A 13 -5.81 -21.90 2.69
N SER A 14 -6.36 -20.81 2.17
CA SER A 14 -5.61 -19.80 1.42
C SER A 14 -4.71 -18.97 2.34
N LEU A 15 -3.80 -18.22 1.74
CA LEU A 15 -2.95 -17.29 2.50
C LEU A 15 -3.79 -16.20 3.17
N ASN A 16 -4.80 -15.67 2.46
CA ASN A 16 -5.70 -14.64 2.97
C ASN A 16 -6.55 -15.09 4.17
N GLU A 17 -6.82 -16.40 4.30
CA GLU A 17 -7.50 -16.97 5.47
C GLU A 17 -6.56 -17.20 6.66
N CYS A 18 -5.25 -17.16 6.44
CA CYS A 18 -4.23 -17.38 7.47
C CYS A 18 -3.54 -16.09 7.93
N ILE A 19 -3.56 -15.03 7.11
CA ILE A 19 -2.94 -13.75 7.43
C ILE A 19 -3.93 -12.83 8.15
N TYR A 20 -3.44 -12.17 9.19
CA TYR A 20 -4.18 -11.09 9.86
C TYR A 20 -4.27 -9.85 8.96
N ALA A 21 -5.50 -9.44 8.61
CA ALA A 21 -5.73 -8.30 7.73
C ALA A 21 -5.29 -6.95 8.32
N GLY A 22 -5.22 -6.85 9.66
CA GLY A 22 -4.93 -5.60 10.35
C GLY A 22 -6.14 -4.65 10.45
N PRO A 23 -6.08 -3.65 11.35
CA PRO A 23 -7.09 -2.61 11.43
C PRO A 23 -7.07 -1.68 10.22
N ALA A 24 -8.22 -1.06 9.92
CA ALA A 24 -8.29 0.01 8.93
C ALA A 24 -7.61 1.27 9.47
N LEU A 25 -6.53 1.71 8.82
CA LEU A 25 -5.76 2.89 9.22
C LEU A 25 -6.12 4.16 8.42
N ASN A 26 -6.82 4.00 7.30
CA ASN A 26 -7.17 5.10 6.41
C ASN A 26 -8.26 5.98 7.04
N PRO A 27 -8.19 7.30 6.85
CA PRO A 27 -9.30 8.19 7.20
C PRO A 27 -10.54 7.81 6.37
N ARG A 28 -11.71 8.28 6.82
CA ARG A 28 -12.93 8.12 6.01
C ARG A 28 -12.75 8.93 4.73
N ILE A 29 -13.03 8.30 3.60
CA ILE A 29 -12.90 8.95 2.27
C ILE A 29 -13.71 10.25 2.20
N ILE A 30 -14.88 10.29 2.84
CA ILE A 30 -15.73 11.50 2.89
C ILE A 30 -14.99 12.66 3.57
N ASP A 31 -14.27 12.40 4.67
CA ASP A 31 -13.54 13.46 5.38
C ASP A 31 -12.38 14.01 4.53
N VAL A 32 -11.73 13.14 3.75
CA VAL A 32 -10.66 13.55 2.82
C VAL A 32 -11.25 14.41 1.69
N VAL A 33 -12.33 13.95 1.05
CA VAL A 33 -12.99 14.67 -0.05
C VAL A 33 -13.57 16.01 0.39
N LEU A 34 -14.17 16.08 1.59
CA LEU A 34 -14.71 17.34 2.10
C LEU A 34 -13.61 18.38 2.31
N ARG A 35 -12.52 18.03 3.01
CA ARG A 35 -11.36 18.93 3.20
C ARG A 35 -10.74 19.36 1.89
N PHE A 36 -10.58 18.43 0.95
CA PHE A 36 -10.07 18.74 -0.38
C PHE A 36 -10.89 19.82 -1.09
N ARG A 37 -12.22 19.86 -0.89
CA ARG A 37 -13.12 20.85 -1.48
C ARG A 37 -13.19 22.18 -0.75
N GLU A 38 -12.62 22.28 0.45
CA GLU A 38 -12.56 23.54 1.22
C GLU A 38 -11.49 24.50 0.70
N TYR A 39 -10.49 23.98 -0.02
CA TYR A 39 -9.37 24.78 -0.53
C TYR A 39 -9.72 25.54 -1.82
N GLU A 40 -9.24 26.77 -1.95
CA GLU A 40 -9.32 27.56 -3.19
C GLU A 40 -8.44 26.95 -4.30
N HIS A 41 -7.27 26.44 -3.91
CA HIS A 41 -6.32 25.78 -4.79
C HIS A 41 -6.07 24.35 -4.32
N ALA A 42 -6.41 23.38 -5.17
CA ALA A 42 -6.31 21.96 -4.88
C ALA A 42 -5.05 21.35 -5.51
N PHE A 43 -4.41 20.41 -4.82
CA PHE A 43 -3.35 19.57 -5.35
C PHE A 43 -3.56 18.10 -5.00
N CYS A 44 -3.16 17.23 -5.92
CA CYS A 44 -3.21 15.79 -5.76
C CYS A 44 -1.87 15.15 -6.11
N SER A 45 -1.53 14.07 -5.42
CA SER A 45 -0.34 13.27 -5.72
C SER A 45 -0.62 11.80 -5.47
N ASP A 46 0.06 10.93 -6.21
CA ASP A 46 -0.03 9.46 -6.11
C ASP A 46 1.35 8.89 -5.72
N ILE A 47 1.38 7.89 -4.84
CA ILE A 47 2.61 7.16 -4.49
C ILE A 47 2.71 5.92 -5.39
N GLN A 48 3.40 6.08 -6.52
CA GLN A 48 3.51 5.01 -7.50
C GLN A 48 4.29 3.78 -6.98
N GLY A 49 3.67 2.60 -7.06
CA GLY A 49 4.36 1.32 -6.83
C GLY A 49 4.74 1.06 -5.38
N GLU A 50 4.01 1.71 -4.48
CA GLU A 50 4.10 1.69 -3.03
C GLU A 50 4.31 0.29 -2.43
N PHE A 51 3.54 -0.73 -2.82
CA PHE A 51 3.72 -2.08 -2.26
C PHE A 51 5.08 -2.69 -2.61
N LEU A 52 5.64 -2.37 -3.78
CA LEU A 52 6.94 -2.88 -4.22
C LEU A 52 8.12 -2.22 -3.50
N THR A 53 7.88 -1.09 -2.82
CA THR A 53 8.89 -0.42 -1.98
C THR A 53 9.02 -1.08 -0.60
N ILE A 54 8.00 -1.82 -0.15
CA ILE A 54 7.96 -2.43 1.18
C ILE A 54 8.58 -3.82 1.16
N GLY A 55 9.67 -4.00 1.91
CA GLY A 55 10.35 -5.29 2.07
C GLY A 55 9.61 -6.28 2.94
N ILE A 56 9.63 -7.55 2.55
CA ILE A 56 9.17 -8.67 3.38
C ILE A 56 10.37 -9.22 4.18
N ALA A 57 10.16 -9.46 5.47
CA ALA A 57 11.11 -10.09 6.38
C ALA A 57 11.55 -11.45 5.83
N GLU A 58 12.83 -11.80 5.97
CA GLU A 58 13.40 -12.96 5.27
C GLU A 58 12.73 -14.28 5.65
N GLU A 59 12.36 -14.38 6.93
CA GLU A 59 11.67 -15.50 7.56
C GLU A 59 10.25 -15.74 6.99
N ASP A 60 9.59 -14.69 6.50
CA ASP A 60 8.21 -14.71 6.02
C ASP A 60 8.10 -14.93 4.50
N ARG A 61 9.19 -14.67 3.74
CA ARG A 61 9.23 -14.87 2.28
C ARG A 61 8.87 -16.30 1.85
N LYS A 62 9.01 -17.29 2.75
CA LYS A 62 8.64 -18.70 2.51
C LYS A 62 7.14 -18.91 2.28
N TYR A 63 6.29 -18.01 2.78
CA TYR A 63 4.84 -18.05 2.60
C TYR A 63 4.37 -17.38 1.30
N LEU A 64 5.25 -16.62 0.64
CA LEU A 64 4.96 -15.88 -0.60
C LEU A 64 5.60 -16.54 -1.84
N ARG A 65 5.62 -17.86 -1.86
CA ARG A 65 6.15 -18.66 -2.98
C ARG A 65 5.07 -18.84 -4.04
N PHE A 66 5.48 -18.81 -5.31
CA PHE A 66 4.62 -19.10 -6.44
C PHE A 66 5.37 -19.87 -7.53
N PHE A 67 4.60 -20.59 -8.34
CA PHE A 67 5.11 -21.22 -9.54
C PHE A 67 5.19 -20.20 -10.67
N TRP A 68 6.35 -20.12 -11.32
CA TRP A 68 6.56 -19.34 -12.52
C TRP A 68 6.78 -20.26 -13.71
N TYR A 69 6.05 -20.03 -14.79
CA TYR A 69 6.13 -20.79 -16.03
C TYR A 69 6.71 -19.89 -17.14
N PRO A 70 8.02 -19.96 -17.41
CA PRO A 70 8.64 -19.16 -18.47
C PRO A 70 8.30 -19.74 -19.86
N ASN A 71 7.18 -19.29 -20.46
CA ASN A 71 6.68 -19.51 -21.83
C ASN A 71 6.66 -20.95 -22.43
N GLU A 72 5.56 -21.24 -23.14
CA GLU A 72 5.21 -22.26 -24.16
C GLU A 72 5.71 -23.72 -24.09
N GLY A 73 6.66 -24.11 -23.24
CA GLY A 73 7.15 -25.50 -23.09
C GLY A 73 6.19 -26.47 -22.39
N GLY A 74 4.95 -26.04 -22.12
CA GLY A 74 3.96 -26.76 -21.33
C GLY A 74 4.31 -26.85 -19.84
N ILE A 75 3.47 -27.55 -19.07
CA ILE A 75 3.52 -27.70 -17.60
C ILE A 75 4.87 -28.27 -17.07
N LYS A 76 5.74 -28.78 -17.96
CA LYS A 76 6.95 -29.53 -17.60
C LYS A 76 8.15 -28.69 -17.17
N SER A 77 8.16 -27.37 -17.40
CA SER A 77 9.24 -26.49 -16.93
C SER A 77 8.69 -25.34 -16.09
N TYR A 78 8.55 -25.56 -14.79
CA TYR A 78 8.22 -24.49 -13.83
C TYR A 78 9.43 -24.15 -12.95
N LYS A 79 9.45 -22.92 -12.43
CA LYS A 79 10.42 -22.47 -11.42
C LYS A 79 9.67 -22.05 -10.16
N PHE A 80 10.26 -22.33 -9.01
CA PHE A 80 9.81 -21.73 -7.75
C PHE A 80 10.40 -20.32 -7.65
N MET A 81 9.51 -19.34 -7.54
CA MET A 81 9.86 -17.95 -7.24
C MET A 81 9.27 -17.56 -5.89
N ARG A 82 9.81 -16.51 -5.28
CA ARG A 82 9.29 -15.95 -4.02
C ARG A 82 9.26 -14.44 -4.12
N MET A 83 8.21 -13.84 -3.57
CA MET A 83 8.15 -12.40 -3.44
C MET A 83 9.06 -11.94 -2.30
N THR A 84 9.81 -10.87 -2.53
CA THR A 84 10.65 -10.20 -1.53
C THR A 84 10.06 -8.86 -1.07
N ARG A 85 8.98 -8.44 -1.74
CA ARG A 85 8.22 -7.22 -1.50
C ARG A 85 6.74 -7.57 -1.27
N VAL A 86 5.97 -6.65 -0.71
CA VAL A 86 4.53 -6.85 -0.49
C VAL A 86 3.85 -7.12 -1.83
N PRO A 87 3.22 -8.29 -2.02
CA PRO A 87 2.62 -8.64 -3.30
C PRO A 87 1.19 -8.14 -3.38
N PHE A 88 0.74 -7.72 -4.56
CA PHE A 88 -0.67 -7.40 -4.79
C PHE A 88 -1.57 -8.62 -4.55
N GLY A 89 -2.68 -8.44 -3.83
CA GLY A 89 -3.73 -9.44 -3.63
C GLY A 89 -3.82 -10.06 -2.23
N ALA A 90 -2.93 -9.69 -1.30
CA ALA A 90 -3.02 -10.13 0.10
C ALA A 90 -3.91 -9.19 0.94
N THR A 91 -4.70 -9.77 1.85
CA THR A 91 -5.67 -9.05 2.70
C THR A 91 -5.03 -8.03 3.64
N SER A 92 -3.79 -8.24 4.06
CA SER A 92 -3.04 -7.35 4.95
C SER A 92 -2.43 -6.14 4.26
N ASN A 93 -2.48 -6.05 2.93
CA ASN A 93 -1.72 -5.05 2.18
C ASN A 93 -2.05 -3.62 2.57
N LEU A 94 -3.34 -3.28 2.68
CA LEU A 94 -3.78 -1.93 3.04
C LEU A 94 -3.29 -1.53 4.43
N PHE A 95 -3.29 -2.45 5.38
CA PHE A 95 -2.77 -2.21 6.72
C PHE A 95 -1.26 -2.00 6.69
N VAL A 96 -0.51 -2.88 6.01
CA VAL A 96 0.95 -2.79 5.91
C VAL A 96 1.35 -1.45 5.28
N LEU A 97 0.73 -1.08 4.16
CA LEU A 97 0.98 0.19 3.49
C LEU A 97 0.64 1.39 4.38
N GLY A 98 -0.56 1.41 4.96
CA GLY A 98 -0.99 2.50 5.83
C GLY A 98 -0.09 2.64 7.07
N ALA A 99 0.37 1.53 7.65
CA ALA A 99 1.30 1.53 8.78
C ALA A 99 2.67 2.08 8.37
N THR A 100 3.20 1.67 7.21
CA THR A 100 4.45 2.16 6.65
C THR A 100 4.40 3.66 6.37
N ILE A 101 3.36 4.15 5.67
CA ILE A 101 3.17 5.57 5.38
C ILE A 101 3.10 6.39 6.68
N LYS A 102 2.25 5.98 7.64
CA LYS A 102 2.12 6.68 8.93
C LYS A 102 3.42 6.66 9.74
N TYR A 103 4.17 5.56 9.69
CA TYR A 103 5.48 5.48 10.32
C TYR A 103 6.44 6.52 9.74
N HIS A 104 6.55 6.60 8.41
CA HIS A 104 7.44 7.56 7.74
C HIS A 104 7.02 9.01 7.99
N ILE A 105 5.73 9.33 7.92
CA ILE A 105 5.23 10.69 8.23
C ILE A 105 5.57 11.08 9.66
N ARG A 106 5.39 10.17 10.62
CA ARG A 106 5.62 10.44 12.05
C ARG A 106 7.07 10.75 12.40
N ILE A 107 8.04 10.20 11.66
CA ILE A 107 9.47 10.48 11.87
C ILE A 107 9.77 11.99 11.73
N TYR A 108 9.05 12.68 10.84
CA TYR A 108 9.26 14.09 10.54
C TYR A 108 8.38 15.05 11.34
N LYS A 109 7.62 14.55 12.32
CA LYS A 109 6.64 15.35 13.07
C LYS A 109 7.26 16.57 13.77
N GLU A 110 8.41 16.38 14.40
CA GLU A 110 9.07 17.43 15.17
C GLU A 110 9.74 18.49 14.27
N GLU A 111 10.22 18.07 13.08
CA GLU A 111 10.90 18.96 12.13
C GLU A 111 9.90 19.72 11.24
N TYR A 112 8.83 19.05 10.80
CA TYR A 112 7.85 19.59 9.84
C TYR A 112 6.43 19.37 10.32
N ARG A 113 6.05 20.05 11.41
CA ARG A 113 4.74 19.85 12.07
C ARG A 113 3.54 20.11 11.15
N GLU A 114 3.56 21.18 10.36
CA GLU A 114 2.46 21.51 9.44
C GLU A 114 2.30 20.46 8.33
N THR A 115 3.42 20.07 7.70
CA THR A 115 3.47 19.00 6.70
C THR A 115 3.00 17.67 7.29
N PHE A 116 3.39 17.34 8.52
CA PHE A 116 2.94 16.16 9.23
C PHE A 116 1.41 16.14 9.39
N GLU A 117 0.81 17.23 9.88
CA GLU A 117 -0.65 17.31 10.08
C GLU A 117 -1.39 17.23 8.75
N MET A 118 -0.90 17.92 7.72
CA MET A 118 -1.46 17.85 6.36
C MET A 118 -1.43 16.42 5.82
N LEU A 119 -0.25 15.77 5.78
CA LEU A 119 -0.12 14.41 5.25
C LEU A 119 -0.94 13.39 6.05
N ASN A 120 -0.93 13.49 7.38
CA ASN A 120 -1.63 12.54 8.26
C ASN A 120 -3.17 12.61 8.13
N THR A 121 -3.70 13.72 7.61
CA THR A 121 -5.15 13.92 7.43
C THR A 121 -5.62 13.81 5.97
N SER A 122 -4.72 14.06 5.02
CA SER A 122 -5.04 14.24 3.60
C SER A 122 -4.71 13.03 2.71
N LEU A 123 -3.96 12.05 3.23
CA LEU A 123 -3.69 10.80 2.52
C LEU A 123 -4.85 9.80 2.68
N TYR A 124 -5.32 9.27 1.57
CA TYR A 124 -6.21 8.13 1.49
C TYR A 124 -5.50 6.96 0.81
N VAL A 125 -5.12 5.95 1.58
CA VAL A 125 -4.23 4.88 1.11
C VAL A 125 -2.89 5.48 0.64
N ASP A 126 -2.68 5.57 -0.67
CA ASP A 126 -1.52 6.10 -1.39
C ASP A 126 -1.80 7.46 -2.08
N ASP A 127 -3.06 7.85 -2.20
CA ASP A 127 -3.47 9.11 -2.82
C ASP A 127 -3.45 10.28 -1.81
N LEU A 128 -2.74 11.36 -2.14
CA LEU A 128 -2.76 12.63 -1.41
C LEU A 128 -3.79 13.56 -2.03
N PHE A 129 -4.71 14.07 -1.20
CA PHE A 129 -5.65 15.12 -1.57
C PHE A 129 -5.57 16.29 -0.60
N ALA A 130 -4.90 17.37 -1.00
CA ALA A 130 -4.73 18.55 -0.15
C ALA A 130 -4.87 19.84 -0.98
N GLY A 131 -4.71 20.98 -0.33
CA GLY A 131 -4.87 22.27 -0.97
C GLY A 131 -4.39 23.42 -0.11
N SER A 132 -4.53 24.63 -0.64
CA SER A 132 -4.21 25.88 0.02
C SER A 132 -5.23 26.95 -0.35
N SER A 133 -5.46 27.89 0.56
CA SER A 133 -6.23 29.12 0.31
C SER A 133 -5.33 30.33 0.07
N GLU A 134 -4.01 30.15 0.12
CA GLU A 134 -3.04 31.17 -0.26
C GLU A 134 -2.69 31.02 -1.73
N SER A 135 -2.64 32.14 -2.45
CA SER A 135 -2.25 32.16 -3.86
C SER A 135 -0.86 31.57 -4.03
N VAL A 136 -0.73 30.54 -4.87
CA VAL A 136 0.57 29.97 -5.22
C VAL A 136 1.33 30.99 -6.08
N SER A 137 2.28 31.70 -5.48
CA SER A 137 3.23 32.51 -6.25
C SER A 137 4.02 31.59 -7.19
N LYS A 138 4.07 31.93 -8.48
CA LYS A 138 4.89 31.20 -9.45
C LYS A 138 6.35 31.22 -8.97
N VAL A 139 6.87 30.04 -8.62
CA VAL A 139 8.30 29.79 -8.44
C VAL A 139 8.98 29.81 -9.81
#